data_AF-A0A958WTL1-F1
#
_entry.id   AF-A0A958WTL1-F1
#
_cell.length_a   1.000
_cell.length_b   1.000
_cell.length_c   1.000
_cell.angle_alpha   90.00
_cell.angle_beta   90.00
_cell.angle_gamma   90.00
#
_symmetry.space_group_name_H-M   'P 1'
#
loop_
_entity.id
_entity.type
_entity.pdbx_description
1 polymer ?
#
loop_
_entity_poly.entity_id
_entity_poly.type
_entity_poly.pdbx_seq_one_letter_code
_entity_poly.pdbx_strand_id
1 'polypeptide(L)'
;MKNFILLILLQCAATGLLAQMNYQCTVLDSNDDPVANSTISVRASIRLNSAAGTISYQETHSTATDDFGRINIAIGKGSPTIGTYANVPRTGLHFLQIEVDLNGGTNYQTLATTEIHPSFKADEVDPLFAASPAATITNADISNWNNAGGAGSVVELDNSNYTTADINNNDIVDVQEIIVLSSNFNSMNNNRLLITGGGFQGTGTQVVDLGTFSTVSNVHFQDVILSGSYIQFVNCYFEGAIRMPSNSTVTGGRIFNGDISTIVSLRNISLCDITNTTFPRVENITHCKIQNSTIGSTTYNPQVVANCDIDDCIIFMNGEFTGNNCGDATLKINDGADFVLINGNEFDSNHPSEAFIIVVNRNSTAAKHQVKISDNIFWGDLSSSKHVQVNGTYSNGSYDSFVHLIGNSFTRGSQVIENNSTAVNLVISNNILNSLPSLGVSAGSNVILINNTIIP
;
A
#
# COMPACT_ATOMS: atom_id res chain seq x y z
N MET A 1 55.98 48.61 -20.65
CA MET A 1 55.43 49.84 -21.24
C MET A 1 53.93 49.65 -21.41
N LYS A 2 53.16 50.55 -20.78
CA LYS A 2 51.78 50.97 -21.07
C LYS A 2 50.69 49.90 -21.23
N ASN A 3 49.90 49.77 -20.16
CA ASN A 3 48.49 49.37 -20.21
C ASN A 3 47.74 50.26 -21.21
N PHE A 4 47.00 49.66 -22.13
CA PHE A 4 45.93 50.33 -22.87
C PHE A 4 44.68 49.47 -22.81
N ILE A 5 43.81 49.82 -21.87
CA ILE A 5 42.40 49.44 -21.87
C ILE A 5 41.73 50.39 -22.86
N LEU A 6 41.13 49.86 -23.94
CA LEU A 6 40.26 50.65 -24.82
C LEU A 6 38.85 50.05 -24.82
N LEU A 7 37.95 50.92 -24.40
CA LEU A 7 36.53 50.77 -24.08
C LEU A 7 35.71 50.41 -25.33
N ILE A 8 34.98 49.27 -25.31
CA ILE A 8 33.92 48.99 -26.28
C ILE A 8 32.68 49.78 -25.85
N LEU A 9 32.33 50.81 -26.62
CA LEU A 9 31.09 51.55 -26.48
C LEU A 9 29.95 50.72 -27.11
N LEU A 10 29.14 50.07 -26.27
CA LEU A 10 27.93 49.38 -26.69
C LEU A 10 26.86 50.43 -27.02
N GLN A 11 26.74 50.81 -28.29
CA GLN A 11 25.58 51.58 -28.77
C GLN A 11 24.37 50.64 -28.81
N CYS A 12 23.58 50.69 -27.74
CA CYS A 12 22.18 50.30 -27.73
C CYS A 12 21.42 51.20 -28.71
N ALA A 13 21.33 50.79 -29.98
CA ALA A 13 20.26 51.26 -30.85
C ALA A 13 19.04 50.40 -30.53
N ALA A 14 18.31 50.78 -29.48
CA ALA A 14 16.92 50.38 -29.33
C ALA A 14 16.19 50.89 -30.58
N THR A 15 16.07 50.06 -31.61
CA THR A 15 15.05 50.26 -32.63
C THR A 15 13.74 49.91 -31.94
N GLY A 16 13.24 50.83 -31.12
CA GLY A 16 11.85 50.81 -30.70
C GLY A 16 11.04 50.65 -31.97
N LEU A 17 10.26 49.57 -32.05
CA LEU A 17 9.18 49.45 -33.04
C LEU A 17 8.48 50.80 -33.04
N LEU A 18 8.68 51.58 -34.10
CA LEU A 18 8.06 52.89 -34.22
C LEU A 18 6.57 52.64 -34.09
N ALA A 19 6.00 53.08 -32.98
CA ALA A 19 4.58 52.96 -32.75
C ALA A 19 3.87 53.54 -33.99
N GLN A 20 2.94 52.79 -34.55
CA GLN A 20 2.13 53.21 -35.68
C GLN A 20 0.69 52.80 -35.43
N MET A 21 -0.25 53.50 -36.03
CA MET A 21 -1.66 53.14 -36.05
C MET A 21 -2.09 52.86 -37.48
N ASN A 22 -2.53 51.65 -37.78
CA ASN A 22 -3.10 51.36 -39.10
C ASN A 22 -4.50 51.99 -39.20
N TYR A 23 -4.75 52.71 -40.28
CA TYR A 23 -6.03 53.39 -40.53
C TYR A 23 -6.52 53.07 -41.95
N GLN A 24 -7.79 52.70 -42.05
CA GLN A 24 -8.47 52.46 -43.31
C GLN A 24 -9.78 53.26 -43.35
N CYS A 25 -10.06 53.89 -44.48
CA CYS A 25 -11.36 54.52 -44.73
C CYS A 25 -11.70 54.48 -46.22
N THR A 26 -12.98 54.69 -46.53
CA THR A 26 -13.47 54.90 -47.91
C THR A 26 -13.56 56.41 -48.18
N VAL A 27 -13.04 56.85 -49.32
CA VAL A 27 -13.08 58.24 -49.79
C VAL A 27 -14.19 58.37 -50.82
N LEU A 28 -15.14 59.28 -50.55
CA LEU A 28 -16.29 59.57 -51.41
C LEU A 28 -16.16 60.98 -51.99
N ASP A 29 -16.74 61.22 -53.17
CA ASP A 29 -16.85 62.54 -53.76
C ASP A 29 -18.10 63.30 -53.27
N SER A 30 -18.39 64.48 -53.84
CA SER A 30 -19.54 65.30 -53.46
C SER A 30 -20.90 64.71 -53.82
N ASN A 31 -20.95 63.62 -54.59
CA ASN A 31 -22.16 62.88 -54.95
C ASN A 31 -22.29 61.57 -54.15
N ASP A 32 -21.46 61.37 -53.12
CA ASP A 32 -21.34 60.14 -52.33
C ASP A 32 -20.81 58.92 -53.12
N ASP A 33 -20.21 59.14 -54.31
CA ASP A 33 -19.61 58.08 -55.11
C ASP A 33 -18.16 57.79 -54.66
N PRO A 34 -17.71 56.52 -54.61
CA PRO A 34 -16.33 56.19 -54.27
C PRO A 34 -15.32 56.76 -55.27
N VAL A 35 -14.32 57.46 -54.77
CA VAL A 35 -13.20 57.96 -55.59
C VAL A 35 -12.25 56.80 -55.85
N ALA A 36 -12.51 55.99 -56.87
CA ALA A 36 -11.73 54.77 -57.16
C ALA A 36 -10.42 55.05 -57.93
N ASN A 37 -9.41 54.21 -57.71
CA ASN A 37 -8.14 54.17 -58.48
C ASN A 37 -7.45 55.53 -58.70
N SER A 38 -7.57 56.43 -57.73
CA SER A 38 -7.09 57.81 -57.86
C SER A 38 -5.96 58.07 -56.86
N THR A 39 -4.92 58.76 -57.31
CA THR A 39 -3.84 59.23 -56.41
C THR A 39 -4.33 60.45 -55.65
N ILE A 40 -4.39 60.34 -54.33
CA ILE A 40 -4.85 61.40 -53.43
C ILE A 40 -3.78 61.75 -52.39
N SER A 41 -3.95 62.90 -51.75
CA SER A 41 -3.15 63.29 -50.59
C SER A 41 -4.01 63.22 -49.33
N VAL A 42 -3.49 62.63 -48.26
CA VAL A 42 -4.19 62.45 -46.97
C VAL A 42 -3.39 63.15 -45.88
N ARG A 43 -4.05 63.97 -45.07
CA ARG A 43 -3.48 64.60 -43.87
C ARG A 43 -4.12 64.02 -42.63
N ALA A 44 -3.31 63.39 -41.78
CA ALA A 44 -3.74 62.84 -40.50
C ALA A 44 -3.25 63.73 -39.37
N SER A 45 -4.14 64.16 -38.48
CA SER A 45 -3.83 64.98 -37.31
C SER A 45 -4.34 64.31 -36.03
N ILE A 46 -3.51 64.25 -34.99
CA ILE A 46 -3.92 63.86 -33.64
C ILE A 46 -4.10 65.12 -32.80
N ARG A 47 -5.32 65.32 -32.30
CA ARG A 47 -5.71 66.44 -31.44
C ARG A 47 -5.90 65.99 -29.99
N LEU A 48 -5.56 66.86 -29.04
CA LEU A 48 -5.68 66.57 -27.62
C LEU A 48 -6.99 67.10 -27.04
N ASN A 49 -7.55 66.37 -26.08
CA ASN A 49 -8.67 66.72 -25.20
C ASN A 49 -10.04 66.93 -25.88
N SER A 50 -10.11 67.37 -27.13
CA SER A 50 -11.36 67.53 -27.89
C SER A 50 -11.14 67.50 -29.41
N ALA A 51 -12.23 67.32 -30.18
CA ALA A 51 -12.20 67.33 -31.66
C ALA A 51 -11.68 68.66 -32.26
N ALA A 52 -11.81 69.78 -31.55
CA ALA A 52 -11.27 71.09 -31.94
C ALA A 52 -9.98 71.46 -31.17
N GLY A 53 -9.43 70.53 -30.38
CA GLY A 53 -8.27 70.75 -29.54
C GLY A 53 -6.97 70.95 -30.33
N THR A 54 -5.91 71.30 -29.62
CA THR A 54 -4.58 71.53 -30.20
C THR A 54 -4.07 70.27 -30.90
N ILE A 55 -3.52 70.45 -32.10
CA ILE A 55 -2.87 69.38 -32.86
C ILE A 55 -1.53 69.05 -32.17
N SER A 56 -1.42 67.85 -31.61
CA SER A 56 -0.18 67.33 -31.03
C SER A 56 0.74 66.73 -32.09
N TYR A 57 0.17 66.20 -33.17
CA TYR A 57 0.89 65.58 -34.26
C TYR A 57 0.13 65.70 -35.56
N GLN A 58 0.82 65.95 -36.67
CA GLN A 58 0.26 65.97 -38.01
C GLN A 58 1.26 65.38 -39.00
N GLU A 59 0.77 64.59 -39.95
CA GLU A 59 1.53 64.07 -41.07
C GLU A 59 0.71 64.01 -42.36
N THR A 60 1.41 63.85 -43.47
CA THR A 60 0.84 63.71 -44.81
C THR A 60 1.24 62.39 -45.45
N HIS A 61 0.35 61.84 -46.26
CA HIS A 61 0.54 60.63 -47.06
C HIS A 61 0.10 60.90 -48.50
N SER A 62 0.90 60.48 -49.48
CA SER A 62 0.44 60.32 -50.85
C SER A 62 0.11 58.85 -51.05
N THR A 63 -1.15 58.54 -51.37
CA THR A 63 -1.64 57.16 -51.50
C THR A 63 -2.64 57.06 -52.64
N ALA A 64 -2.93 55.85 -53.11
CA ALA A 64 -3.95 55.59 -54.12
C ALA A 64 -5.15 54.89 -53.49
N THR A 65 -6.35 55.27 -53.91
CA THR A 65 -7.58 54.55 -53.55
C THR A 65 -7.72 53.26 -54.35
N ASP A 66 -8.34 52.24 -53.78
CA ASP A 66 -8.67 50.99 -54.49
C ASP A 66 -9.95 51.11 -55.36
N ASP A 67 -10.38 50.00 -55.98
CA ASP A 67 -11.61 49.93 -56.80
C ASP A 67 -12.88 50.33 -56.03
N PHE A 68 -12.83 50.35 -54.70
CA PHE A 68 -13.94 50.73 -53.82
C PHE A 68 -13.70 52.06 -53.11
N GLY A 69 -12.71 52.85 -53.54
CA GLY A 69 -12.38 54.14 -52.95
C GLY A 69 -11.65 54.07 -51.60
N ARG A 70 -11.13 52.89 -51.20
CA ARG A 70 -10.52 52.72 -49.87
C ARG A 70 -9.04 53.07 -49.88
N ILE A 71 -8.58 53.66 -48.79
CA ILE A 71 -7.16 53.85 -48.48
C ILE A 71 -6.73 53.00 -47.30
N ASN A 72 -5.46 52.62 -47.25
CA ASN A 72 -4.82 52.02 -46.09
C ASN A 72 -3.52 52.78 -45.82
N ILE A 73 -3.43 53.44 -44.66
CA ILE A 73 -2.27 54.22 -44.25
C ILE A 73 -1.81 53.79 -42.86
N ALA A 74 -0.50 53.84 -42.63
CA ALA A 74 0.09 53.64 -41.31
C ALA A 74 0.40 55.00 -40.69
N ILE A 75 -0.45 55.44 -39.76
CA ILE A 75 -0.29 56.70 -39.07
C ILE A 75 0.97 56.65 -38.18
N GLY A 76 1.87 57.62 -38.32
CA GLY A 76 3.21 57.62 -37.73
C GLY A 76 4.32 57.16 -38.68
N LYS A 77 3.99 56.88 -39.94
CA LYS A 77 4.93 56.51 -41.03
C LYS A 77 4.87 57.46 -42.24
N GLY A 78 4.01 58.48 -42.20
CA GLY A 78 3.92 59.51 -43.24
C GLY A 78 5.00 60.56 -43.11
N SER A 79 4.86 61.65 -43.88
CA SER A 79 5.75 62.82 -43.78
C SER A 79 5.21 63.79 -42.73
N PRO A 80 5.85 63.92 -41.55
CA PRO A 80 5.36 64.76 -40.47
C PRO A 80 5.43 66.24 -40.85
N THR A 81 4.35 66.97 -40.59
CA THR A 81 4.25 68.43 -40.76
C THR A 81 4.18 69.17 -39.43
N ILE A 82 3.70 68.51 -38.36
CA ILE A 82 3.68 69.03 -36.98
C ILE A 82 4.08 67.91 -36.02
N GLY A 83 5.07 68.19 -35.16
CA GLY A 83 5.50 67.27 -34.09
C GLY A 83 6.10 65.95 -34.61
N THR A 84 6.25 64.98 -33.70
CA THR A 84 6.66 63.61 -34.03
C THR A 84 5.70 62.62 -33.37
N TYR A 85 5.39 61.51 -34.05
CA TYR A 85 4.42 60.53 -33.53
C TYR A 85 4.86 59.93 -32.18
N ALA A 86 6.16 59.76 -31.99
CA ALA A 86 6.74 59.28 -30.73
C ALA A 86 6.40 60.20 -29.54
N ASN A 87 6.22 61.50 -29.78
CA ASN A 87 5.96 62.50 -28.75
C ASN A 87 4.48 62.71 -28.46
N VAL A 88 3.56 62.01 -29.15
CA VAL A 88 2.13 62.05 -28.83
C VAL A 88 1.91 61.43 -27.44
N PRO A 89 1.30 62.16 -26.49
CA PRO A 89 1.00 61.64 -25.15
C PRO A 89 0.23 60.31 -25.23
N ARG A 90 0.55 59.36 -24.34
CA ARG A 90 -0.12 58.05 -24.29
C ARG A 90 -1.25 57.99 -23.28
N THR A 91 -1.61 59.14 -22.71
CA THR A 91 -2.66 59.30 -21.71
C THR A 91 -3.54 60.50 -22.08
N GLY A 92 -4.80 60.47 -21.68
CA GLY A 92 -5.78 61.51 -22.00
C GLY A 92 -6.58 61.24 -23.29
N LEU A 93 -7.60 62.08 -23.52
CA LEU A 93 -8.48 61.96 -24.68
C LEU A 93 -7.78 62.47 -25.93
N HIS A 94 -7.83 61.67 -27.00
CA HIS A 94 -7.22 61.99 -28.28
C HIS A 94 -8.27 61.91 -29.38
N PHE A 95 -8.12 62.75 -30.41
CA PHE A 95 -9.02 62.79 -31.55
C PHE A 95 -8.20 62.70 -32.83
N LEU A 96 -8.49 61.71 -33.67
CA LEU A 96 -7.90 61.58 -34.99
C LEU A 96 -8.75 62.35 -36.00
N GLN A 97 -8.18 63.38 -36.60
CA GLN A 97 -8.75 64.10 -37.74
C GLN A 97 -8.08 63.61 -39.03
N ILE A 98 -8.90 63.25 -40.01
CA ILE A 98 -8.46 62.87 -41.36
C ILE A 98 -9.00 63.87 -42.36
N GLU A 99 -8.12 64.34 -43.22
CA GLU A 99 -8.43 65.27 -44.30
C GLU A 99 -7.81 64.78 -45.61
N VAL A 100 -8.44 65.09 -46.75
CA VAL A 100 -8.00 64.62 -48.07
C VAL A 100 -8.02 65.72 -49.12
N ASP A 101 -7.07 65.66 -50.06
CA ASP A 101 -7.13 66.37 -51.34
C ASP A 101 -7.21 65.33 -52.45
N LEU A 102 -8.36 65.31 -53.14
CA LEU A 102 -8.66 64.34 -54.19
C LEU A 102 -7.78 64.50 -55.44
N ASN A 103 -7.15 65.66 -55.63
CA ASN A 103 -6.22 65.92 -56.74
C ASN A 103 -4.75 65.67 -56.36
N GLY A 104 -4.48 65.15 -55.15
CA GLY A 104 -3.12 64.92 -54.66
C GLY A 104 -2.34 66.18 -54.29
N GLY A 105 -3.03 67.33 -54.16
CA GLY A 105 -2.44 68.61 -53.80
C GLY A 105 -2.39 68.87 -52.28
N THR A 106 -2.52 70.15 -51.91
CA THR A 106 -2.50 70.63 -50.52
C THR A 106 -3.81 71.31 -50.08
N ASN A 107 -4.86 71.22 -50.88
CA ASN A 107 -6.18 71.80 -50.58
C ASN A 107 -7.09 70.77 -49.89
N TYR A 108 -6.77 70.47 -48.63
CA TYR A 108 -7.41 69.41 -47.85
C TYR A 108 -8.83 69.75 -47.40
N GLN A 109 -9.74 68.80 -47.55
CA GLN A 109 -11.09 68.79 -46.97
C GLN A 109 -11.17 67.78 -45.82
N THR A 110 -11.80 68.14 -44.71
CA THR A 110 -11.97 67.24 -43.56
C THR A 110 -12.99 66.15 -43.87
N LEU A 111 -12.58 64.88 -43.75
CA LEU A 111 -13.47 63.72 -43.83
C LEU A 111 -14.12 63.42 -42.48
N ALA A 112 -13.31 63.28 -41.44
CA ALA A 112 -13.79 62.89 -40.12
C ALA A 112 -12.87 63.38 -39.01
N THR A 113 -13.44 63.58 -37.82
CA THR A 113 -12.69 63.70 -36.57
C THR A 113 -13.31 62.77 -35.54
N THR A 114 -12.58 61.75 -35.12
CA THR A 114 -13.09 60.68 -34.25
C THR A 114 -12.24 60.56 -33.00
N GLU A 115 -12.88 60.34 -31.85
CA GLU A 115 -12.17 60.04 -30.60
C GLU A 115 -11.44 58.69 -30.70
N ILE A 116 -10.19 58.67 -30.28
CA ILE A 116 -9.36 57.46 -30.21
C ILE A 116 -8.89 57.29 -28.76
N HIS A 117 -8.90 56.05 -28.26
CA HIS A 117 -8.40 55.71 -26.93
C HIS A 117 -7.02 55.09 -27.06
N PRO A 118 -5.93 55.77 -26.66
CA PRO A 118 -4.60 55.20 -26.74
C PRO A 118 -4.34 54.27 -25.55
N SER A 119 -5.01 53.13 -25.45
CA SER A 119 -4.62 52.09 -24.47
C SER A 119 -3.75 51.04 -25.14
N PHE A 120 -2.46 51.35 -25.25
CA PHE A 120 -1.42 50.35 -25.53
C PHE A 120 -0.78 49.97 -24.19
N LYS A 121 -1.19 48.81 -23.65
CA LYS A 121 -0.77 48.21 -22.38
C LYS A 121 -0.99 49.07 -21.13
N ALA A 122 -2.16 48.93 -20.51
CA ALA A 122 -2.26 49.13 -19.06
C ALA A 122 -1.81 47.83 -18.38
N ASP A 123 -0.91 47.92 -17.40
CA ASP A 123 -0.66 46.84 -16.45
C ASP A 123 -1.97 46.61 -15.68
N GLU A 124 -2.70 45.55 -16.02
CA GLU A 124 -3.92 45.16 -15.31
C GLU A 124 -3.53 44.67 -13.92
N VAL A 125 -3.94 45.40 -12.88
CA VAL A 125 -3.96 44.91 -11.50
C VAL A 125 -5.32 44.29 -11.29
N ASP A 126 -5.40 42.98 -11.01
CA ASP A 126 -6.65 42.27 -10.71
C ASP A 126 -6.94 42.31 -9.19
N PRO A 127 -7.82 43.22 -8.72
CA PRO A 127 -8.15 43.34 -7.30
C PRO A 127 -8.97 42.16 -6.76
N LEU A 128 -9.59 41.32 -7.60
CA LEU A 128 -10.42 40.19 -7.15
C LEU A 128 -9.56 39.03 -6.64
N PHE A 129 -8.38 38.80 -7.23
CA PHE A 129 -7.48 37.76 -6.76
C PHE A 129 -7.00 38.04 -5.33
N ALA A 130 -6.59 39.28 -5.03
CA ALA A 130 -6.05 39.67 -3.73
C ALA A 130 -7.04 39.52 -2.56
N ALA A 131 -8.35 39.59 -2.84
CA ALA A 131 -9.39 39.38 -1.84
C ALA A 131 -9.85 37.91 -1.72
N SER A 132 -9.37 37.03 -2.61
CA SER A 132 -9.80 35.63 -2.63
C SER A 132 -9.12 34.80 -1.54
N PRO A 133 -9.76 33.73 -1.03
CA PRO A 133 -9.10 32.75 -0.17
C PRO A 133 -7.84 32.15 -0.81
N ALA A 134 -7.78 32.05 -2.14
CA ALA A 134 -6.62 31.52 -2.84
C ALA A 134 -5.37 32.40 -2.69
N ALA A 135 -5.53 33.73 -2.60
CA ALA A 135 -4.41 34.65 -2.37
C ALA A 135 -3.80 34.54 -0.96
N THR A 136 -4.51 33.89 -0.03
CA THR A 136 -4.02 33.65 1.34
C THR A 136 -3.21 32.36 1.47
N ILE A 137 -3.22 31.49 0.46
CA ILE A 137 -2.44 30.25 0.46
C ILE A 137 -0.96 30.60 0.29
N THR A 138 -0.16 30.32 1.31
CA THR A 138 1.28 30.55 1.30
C THR A 138 2.05 29.28 0.91
N ASN A 139 3.35 29.44 0.59
CA ASN A 139 4.25 28.28 0.45
C ASN A 139 4.32 27.44 1.74
N ALA A 140 4.10 28.06 2.91
CA ALA A 140 4.04 27.34 4.17
C ALA A 140 2.76 26.50 4.27
N ASP A 141 1.62 26.98 3.78
CA ASP A 141 0.38 26.19 3.75
C ASP A 141 0.49 25.00 2.80
N ILE A 142 1.10 25.20 1.63
CA ILE A 142 1.38 24.12 0.66
C ILE A 142 2.35 23.10 1.28
N SER A 143 3.41 23.59 1.93
CA SER A 143 4.37 22.74 2.65
C SER A 143 3.69 21.99 3.80
N ASN A 144 2.77 22.64 4.52
CA ASN A 144 2.04 22.01 5.62
C ASN A 144 1.05 20.98 5.13
N TRP A 145 0.43 21.13 3.94
CA TRP A 145 -0.39 20.07 3.34
C TRP A 145 0.46 18.88 2.89
N ASN A 146 1.59 19.13 2.25
CA ASN A 146 2.51 18.07 1.83
C ASN A 146 3.16 17.36 3.04
N ASN A 147 3.29 18.07 4.17
CA ASN A 147 3.81 17.54 5.43
C ASN A 147 2.69 17.30 6.47
N ALA A 148 1.41 17.28 6.08
CA ALA A 148 0.31 17.00 6.98
C ALA A 148 0.27 15.50 7.28
N GLY A 149 1.36 14.97 7.84
CA GLY A 149 1.45 13.71 8.58
C GLY A 149 0.70 13.77 9.91
N GLY A 150 -0.52 14.30 9.89
CA GLY A 150 -1.42 14.19 11.03
C GLY A 150 -1.89 12.75 11.14
N ALA A 151 -1.98 12.21 12.36
CA ALA A 151 -2.47 10.86 12.65
C ALA A 151 -3.58 10.43 11.68
N GLY A 152 -3.27 9.44 10.82
CA GLY A 152 -4.16 9.01 9.73
C GLY A 152 -3.75 9.52 8.34
N SER A 153 -2.55 10.07 8.18
CA SER A 153 -1.99 10.38 6.87
C SER A 153 -1.60 9.09 6.14
N VAL A 154 -1.66 9.12 4.81
CA VAL A 154 -1.11 8.05 3.97
C VAL A 154 0.37 8.34 3.75
N VAL A 155 1.23 7.39 4.09
CA VAL A 155 2.66 7.39 3.79
C VAL A 155 2.90 6.35 2.72
N GLU A 156 3.18 6.81 1.50
CA GLU A 156 3.64 5.94 0.42
C GLU A 156 5.10 5.57 0.65
N LEU A 157 5.37 4.27 0.78
CA LEU A 157 6.69 3.75 1.14
C LEU A 157 7.27 2.90 0.00
N ASP A 158 8.50 3.20 -0.41
CA ASP A 158 9.21 2.49 -1.48
C ASP A 158 10.72 2.38 -1.21
N ASN A 159 11.49 1.78 -2.13
CA ASN A 159 12.94 1.65 -1.96
C ASN A 159 13.70 2.99 -1.93
N SER A 160 13.11 4.08 -2.45
CA SER A 160 13.75 5.40 -2.51
C SER A 160 13.65 6.16 -1.19
N ASN A 161 12.61 5.90 -0.40
CA ASN A 161 12.29 6.70 0.78
C ASN A 161 12.23 5.92 2.10
N TYR A 162 12.34 4.58 2.11
CA TYR A 162 12.15 3.79 3.34
C TYR A 162 13.10 4.16 4.49
N THR A 163 14.24 4.80 4.22
CA THR A 163 15.19 5.25 5.25
C THR A 163 14.93 6.66 5.78
N THR A 164 14.11 7.46 5.08
CA THR A 164 13.87 8.87 5.37
C THR A 164 12.41 9.20 5.63
N ALA A 165 11.48 8.29 5.31
CA ALA A 165 10.06 8.45 5.55
C ALA A 165 9.76 8.66 7.04
N ASP A 166 8.97 9.69 7.32
CA ASP A 166 8.43 9.97 8.66
C ASP A 166 7.07 9.29 8.78
N ILE A 167 6.98 8.30 9.67
CA ILE A 167 5.78 7.49 9.89
C ILE A 167 5.36 7.72 11.34
N ASN A 168 4.18 8.29 11.55
CA ASN A 168 3.66 8.65 12.86
C ASN A 168 2.59 7.67 13.37
N ASN A 169 2.18 7.82 14.64
CA ASN A 169 1.12 6.99 15.21
C ASN A 169 -0.19 7.14 14.43
N ASN A 170 -0.87 6.00 14.21
CA ASN A 170 -2.14 5.90 13.47
C ASN A 170 -2.05 6.19 11.96
N ASP A 171 -0.85 6.29 11.38
CA ASP A 171 -0.72 6.47 9.94
C ASP A 171 -1.10 5.21 9.16
N ILE A 172 -1.48 5.44 7.91
CA ILE A 172 -1.65 4.39 6.89
C ILE A 172 -0.34 4.34 6.11
N VAL A 173 0.36 3.22 6.14
CA VAL A 173 1.60 3.00 5.38
C VAL A 173 1.26 2.15 4.18
N ASP A 174 1.31 2.74 2.99
CA ASP A 174 1.09 2.03 1.73
C ASP A 174 2.44 1.70 1.07
N VAL A 175 2.85 0.45 1.23
CA VAL A 175 4.08 -0.07 0.66
C VAL A 175 3.87 -0.28 -0.84
N GLN A 176 4.55 0.49 -1.69
CA GLN A 176 4.27 0.50 -3.13
C GLN A 176 4.83 -0.74 -3.86
N GLU A 177 5.89 -1.35 -3.33
CA GLU A 177 6.63 -2.46 -3.94
C GLU A 177 7.27 -3.37 -2.89
N ILE A 178 8.07 -4.35 -3.30
CA ILE A 178 8.93 -5.06 -2.35
C ILE A 178 10.14 -4.18 -2.04
N ILE A 179 10.23 -3.72 -0.81
CA ILE A 179 11.36 -2.96 -0.29
C ILE A 179 12.48 -3.92 0.08
N VAL A 180 13.64 -3.76 -0.56
CA VAL A 180 14.83 -4.58 -0.31
C VAL A 180 15.68 -3.90 0.76
N LEU A 181 15.68 -4.50 1.95
CA LEU A 181 16.29 -3.94 3.15
C LEU A 181 17.82 -4.11 3.13
N SER A 182 18.54 -3.00 3.05
CA SER A 182 19.99 -2.97 3.27
C SER A 182 20.38 -2.84 4.75
N SER A 183 19.42 -2.54 5.62
CA SER A 183 19.58 -2.29 7.06
C SER A 183 18.26 -2.51 7.79
N ASN A 184 18.28 -2.44 9.13
CA ASN A 184 17.06 -2.47 9.93
C ASN A 184 16.16 -1.27 9.60
N PHE A 185 14.85 -1.52 9.49
CA PHE A 185 13.83 -0.52 9.29
C PHE A 185 13.00 -0.32 10.55
N ASN A 186 13.33 0.75 11.29
CA ASN A 186 12.73 1.04 12.60
C ASN A 186 11.74 2.22 12.57
N SER A 187 11.54 2.89 11.44
CA SER A 187 10.67 4.08 11.38
C SER A 187 9.19 3.75 11.59
N MET A 188 8.79 2.47 11.42
CA MET A 188 7.44 1.97 11.70
C MET A 188 7.21 1.58 13.17
N ASN A 189 8.11 1.91 14.09
CA ASN A 189 7.98 1.56 15.51
C ASN A 189 6.88 2.34 16.27
N ASN A 190 6.10 3.15 15.56
CA ASN A 190 4.93 3.86 16.07
C ASN A 190 3.72 2.93 16.22
N ASN A 191 2.71 3.38 16.96
CA ASN A 191 1.59 2.54 17.37
C ASN A 191 0.37 2.71 16.45
N ARG A 192 -0.40 1.62 16.34
CA ARG A 192 -1.69 1.56 15.64
C ARG A 192 -1.60 1.92 14.15
N LEU A 193 -0.51 1.50 13.49
CA LEU A 193 -0.36 1.70 12.05
C LEU A 193 -1.33 0.79 11.29
N LEU A 194 -1.76 1.23 10.11
CA LEU A 194 -2.34 0.36 9.09
C LEU A 194 -1.34 0.22 7.96
N ILE A 195 -0.70 -0.95 7.83
CA ILE A 195 0.35 -1.20 6.84
C ILE A 195 -0.23 -2.08 5.73
N THR A 196 -0.15 -1.65 4.48
CA THR A 196 -0.72 -2.35 3.33
C THR A 196 0.23 -2.39 2.14
N GLY A 197 -0.09 -3.19 1.13
CA GLY A 197 0.60 -3.14 -0.17
C GLY A 197 1.70 -4.19 -0.32
N GLY A 198 2.79 -3.81 -0.98
CA GLY A 198 3.90 -4.66 -1.45
C GLY A 198 4.56 -5.52 -0.38
N GLY A 199 5.79 -5.20 0.03
CA GLY A 199 6.52 -6.09 0.93
C GLY A 199 7.85 -5.61 1.43
N PHE A 200 8.48 -6.46 2.24
CA PHE A 200 9.81 -6.28 2.79
C PHE A 200 10.63 -7.54 2.58
N GLN A 201 11.80 -7.38 1.98
CA GLN A 201 12.74 -8.46 1.71
C GLN A 201 14.09 -8.15 2.35
N GLY A 202 14.61 -9.08 3.15
CA GLY A 202 15.93 -9.00 3.76
C GLY A 202 16.83 -10.19 3.40
N THR A 203 17.74 -10.50 4.32
CA THR A 203 18.67 -11.64 4.28
C THR A 203 18.54 -12.52 5.53
N GLY A 204 17.44 -12.39 6.27
CA GLY A 204 17.12 -13.12 7.50
C GLY A 204 17.58 -12.43 8.78
N THR A 205 18.20 -11.25 8.70
CA THR A 205 18.81 -10.55 9.85
C THR A 205 18.26 -9.15 10.07
N GLN A 206 17.68 -8.54 9.04
CA GLN A 206 17.15 -7.18 9.10
C GLN A 206 15.84 -7.18 9.88
N VAL A 207 15.73 -6.21 10.78
CA VAL A 207 14.52 -6.00 11.57
C VAL A 207 13.58 -5.05 10.85
N VAL A 208 12.29 -5.39 10.79
CA VAL A 208 11.18 -4.49 10.47
C VAL A 208 10.37 -4.32 11.74
N ASP A 209 10.44 -3.14 12.35
CA ASP A 209 9.70 -2.86 13.58
C ASP A 209 8.31 -2.32 13.27
N LEU A 210 7.27 -3.11 13.56
CA LEU A 210 5.87 -2.78 13.26
C LEU A 210 5.17 -2.05 14.40
N GLY A 211 5.91 -1.74 15.47
CA GLY A 211 5.41 -1.05 16.65
C GLY A 211 4.45 -1.88 17.49
N THR A 212 3.39 -1.27 18.03
CA THR A 212 2.38 -2.00 18.80
C THR A 212 0.95 -1.71 18.34
N PHE A 213 0.10 -2.74 18.43
CA PHE A 213 -1.31 -2.67 18.05
C PHE A 213 -1.57 -2.28 16.58
N SER A 214 -0.58 -2.51 15.70
CA SER A 214 -0.70 -2.23 14.27
C SER A 214 -1.40 -3.37 13.53
N THR A 215 -2.08 -3.03 12.44
CA THR A 215 -2.67 -3.98 11.50
C THR A 215 -1.85 -3.98 10.22
N VAL A 216 -1.49 -5.15 9.74
CA VAL A 216 -0.75 -5.34 8.49
C VAL A 216 -1.62 -6.19 7.57
N SER A 217 -1.88 -5.71 6.36
CA SER A 217 -2.75 -6.41 5.43
C SER A 217 -2.19 -6.51 4.01
N ASN A 218 -2.24 -7.71 3.45
CA ASN A 218 -1.80 -8.02 2.08
C ASN A 218 -0.30 -7.78 1.81
N VAL A 219 0.52 -7.73 2.86
CA VAL A 219 1.97 -7.48 2.76
C VAL A 219 2.76 -8.79 2.66
N HIS A 220 3.78 -8.81 1.81
CA HIS A 220 4.75 -9.90 1.68
C HIS A 220 5.99 -9.63 2.56
N PHE A 221 6.36 -10.57 3.42
CA PHE A 221 7.60 -10.58 4.18
C PHE A 221 8.48 -11.76 3.74
N GLN A 222 9.72 -11.45 3.33
CA GLN A 222 10.71 -12.47 2.93
C GLN A 222 12.03 -12.26 3.67
N ASP A 223 12.52 -13.29 4.37
CA ASP A 223 13.82 -13.27 5.03
C ASP A 223 14.02 -12.02 5.95
N VAL A 224 13.08 -11.79 6.86
CA VAL A 224 13.08 -10.63 7.77
C VAL A 224 12.71 -11.00 9.20
N ILE A 225 13.21 -10.19 10.12
CA ILE A 225 12.85 -10.20 11.54
C ILE A 225 11.74 -9.18 11.78
N LEU A 226 10.53 -9.64 12.08
CA LEU A 226 9.44 -8.74 12.48
C LEU A 226 9.49 -8.52 13.99
N SER A 227 9.60 -7.27 14.41
CA SER A 227 9.47 -6.87 15.81
C SER A 227 8.19 -6.09 16.06
N GLY A 228 7.91 -5.85 17.34
CA GLY A 228 6.67 -5.27 17.80
C GLY A 228 5.87 -6.24 18.67
N SER A 229 4.63 -5.85 18.99
CA SER A 229 3.72 -6.68 19.79
C SER A 229 2.26 -6.37 19.49
N TYR A 230 1.40 -7.39 19.65
CA TYR A 230 -0.04 -7.27 19.38
C TYR A 230 -0.35 -6.86 17.93
N ILE A 231 0.42 -7.39 16.98
CA ILE A 231 0.23 -7.11 15.56
C ILE A 231 -0.86 -8.02 14.99
N GLN A 232 -1.72 -7.46 14.16
CA GLN A 232 -2.74 -8.20 13.41
C GLN A 232 -2.31 -8.33 11.96
N PHE A 233 -1.93 -9.53 11.53
CA PHE A 233 -1.64 -9.82 10.12
C PHE A 233 -2.88 -10.38 9.43
N VAL A 234 -3.25 -9.80 8.29
CA VAL A 234 -4.44 -10.15 7.52
C VAL A 234 -4.07 -10.39 6.06
N ASN A 235 -4.20 -11.62 5.58
CA ASN A 235 -3.84 -12.02 4.20
C ASN A 235 -2.37 -11.71 3.84
N CYS A 236 -1.47 -11.76 4.81
CA CYS A 236 -0.04 -11.57 4.57
C CYS A 236 0.62 -12.86 4.06
N TYR A 237 1.73 -12.71 3.36
CA TYR A 237 2.55 -13.83 2.90
C TYR A 237 3.91 -13.77 3.58
N PHE A 238 4.37 -14.90 4.13
CA PHE A 238 5.61 -15.00 4.87
C PHE A 238 6.47 -16.12 4.27
N GLU A 239 7.71 -15.79 3.87
CA GLU A 239 8.62 -16.74 3.24
C GLU A 239 10.06 -16.65 3.77
N GLY A 240 10.69 -17.82 3.93
CA GLY A 240 12.11 -17.93 4.28
C GLY A 240 12.37 -17.73 5.77
N ALA A 241 13.51 -17.12 6.10
CA ALA A 241 13.95 -16.87 7.47
C ALA A 241 13.10 -15.76 8.13
N ILE A 242 11.89 -16.12 8.56
CA ILE A 242 10.92 -15.21 9.15
C ILE A 242 10.87 -15.36 10.66
N ARG A 243 10.94 -14.21 11.31
CA ARG A 243 10.71 -14.07 12.75
C ARG A 243 9.44 -13.28 12.99
N MET A 244 8.50 -13.84 13.75
CA MET A 244 7.19 -13.23 14.02
C MET A 244 7.20 -12.38 15.30
N PRO A 245 6.41 -11.29 15.39
CA PRO A 245 6.34 -10.48 16.60
C PRO A 245 5.47 -11.16 17.67
N SER A 246 5.75 -10.85 18.93
CA SER A 246 5.07 -11.49 20.06
C SER A 246 3.59 -11.11 20.17
N ASN A 247 2.78 -11.98 20.77
CA ASN A 247 1.38 -11.69 21.11
C ASN A 247 0.50 -11.32 19.89
N SER A 248 0.96 -11.70 18.70
CA SER A 248 0.37 -11.30 17.42
C SER A 248 -0.52 -12.40 16.85
N THR A 249 -1.36 -12.03 15.89
CA THR A 249 -2.32 -12.92 15.24
C THR A 249 -2.14 -12.90 13.74
N VAL A 250 -2.33 -14.05 13.08
CA VAL A 250 -2.31 -14.16 11.62
C VAL A 250 -3.65 -14.73 11.17
N THR A 251 -4.32 -14.04 10.26
CA THR A 251 -5.60 -14.46 9.68
C THR A 251 -5.53 -14.40 8.17
N GLY A 252 -5.74 -15.51 7.48
CA GLY A 252 -5.59 -15.56 6.03
C GLY A 252 -4.12 -15.55 5.58
N GLY A 253 -3.91 -15.80 4.28
CA GLY A 253 -2.59 -15.74 3.66
C GLY A 253 -1.80 -17.05 3.80
N ARG A 254 -0.48 -16.95 3.67
CA ARG A 254 0.41 -18.13 3.60
C ARG A 254 1.68 -17.94 4.42
N ILE A 255 2.12 -19.03 5.04
CA ILE A 255 3.40 -19.14 5.74
C ILE A 255 4.17 -20.31 5.13
N PHE A 256 5.29 -20.03 4.47
CA PHE A 256 6.03 -20.99 3.66
C PHE A 256 7.53 -20.99 3.99
N ASN A 257 8.13 -22.18 4.17
CA ASN A 257 9.56 -22.33 4.47
C ASN A 257 10.03 -21.51 5.69
N GLY A 258 9.14 -21.30 6.66
CA GLY A 258 9.43 -20.52 7.86
C GLY A 258 10.34 -21.29 8.82
N ASP A 259 11.63 -20.94 8.88
CA ASP A 259 12.49 -21.34 10.01
C ASP A 259 12.29 -20.37 11.19
N ILE A 260 11.22 -20.59 11.95
CA ILE A 260 10.80 -19.73 13.08
C ILE A 260 11.44 -20.23 14.39
N SER A 261 12.62 -20.87 14.31
CA SER A 261 13.27 -21.58 15.42
C SER A 261 13.66 -20.71 16.63
N THR A 262 13.61 -19.37 16.52
CA THR A 262 14.19 -18.47 17.54
C THR A 262 13.22 -17.51 18.25
N ILE A 263 11.88 -17.64 18.13
CA ILE A 263 10.95 -16.56 18.57
C ILE A 263 9.65 -16.94 19.30
N VAL A 264 9.24 -15.96 20.12
CA VAL A 264 8.11 -15.71 21.02
C VAL A 264 6.71 -15.77 20.37
N SER A 265 5.91 -16.75 20.79
CA SER A 265 4.43 -16.86 20.77
C SER A 265 3.65 -16.00 19.76
N LEU A 266 3.23 -16.62 18.65
CA LEU A 266 1.98 -16.24 18.01
C LEU A 266 0.82 -16.70 18.89
N ARG A 267 -0.22 -15.88 19.03
CA ARG A 267 -1.43 -16.29 19.75
C ARG A 267 -2.33 -17.10 18.85
N ASN A 268 -2.84 -16.49 17.79
CA ASN A 268 -3.81 -17.15 16.92
C ASN A 268 -3.31 -17.16 15.49
N ILE A 269 -3.39 -18.32 14.84
CA ILE A 269 -3.27 -18.46 13.40
C ILE A 269 -4.58 -19.04 12.88
N SER A 270 -5.18 -18.43 11.86
CA SER A 270 -6.42 -18.95 11.29
C SER A 270 -6.54 -18.70 9.80
N LEU A 271 -7.23 -19.59 9.09
CA LEU A 271 -7.50 -19.45 7.64
C LEU A 271 -6.21 -19.34 6.80
N CYS A 272 -5.09 -19.89 7.27
CA CYS A 272 -3.79 -19.82 6.60
C CYS A 272 -3.44 -21.14 5.91
N ASP A 273 -2.67 -21.04 4.82
CA ASP A 273 -1.86 -22.15 4.31
C ASP A 273 -0.49 -22.13 5.01
N ILE A 274 -0.14 -23.20 5.72
CA ILE A 274 1.15 -23.38 6.41
C ILE A 274 1.87 -24.55 5.74
N THR A 275 3.08 -24.34 5.24
CA THR A 275 3.83 -25.40 4.56
C THR A 275 5.34 -25.29 4.80
N ASN A 276 5.99 -26.43 5.09
CA ASN A 276 7.43 -26.51 5.36
C ASN A 276 7.88 -25.58 6.51
N THR A 277 7.07 -25.45 7.56
CA THR A 277 7.31 -24.50 8.64
C THR A 277 7.44 -25.21 9.99
N THR A 278 8.35 -24.72 10.83
CA THR A 278 8.42 -25.12 12.24
C THR A 278 7.94 -23.98 13.12
N PHE A 279 6.83 -24.20 13.85
CA PHE A 279 6.30 -23.26 14.84
C PHE A 279 6.56 -23.77 16.26
N PRO A 280 7.70 -23.42 16.89
CA PRO A 280 8.01 -23.93 18.22
C PRO A 280 7.03 -23.44 19.30
N ARG A 281 6.38 -22.29 19.09
CA ARG A 281 5.45 -21.68 20.06
C ARG A 281 4.31 -20.93 19.37
N VAL A 282 3.12 -21.52 19.41
CA VAL A 282 1.85 -20.96 18.96
C VAL A 282 0.76 -21.41 19.93
N GLU A 283 -0.20 -20.53 20.26
CA GLU A 283 -1.24 -20.84 21.23
C GLU A 283 -2.44 -21.55 20.57
N ASN A 284 -2.97 -20.99 19.49
CA ASN A 284 -4.14 -21.53 18.78
C ASN A 284 -3.92 -21.55 17.27
N ILE A 285 -4.28 -22.66 16.61
CA ILE A 285 -4.36 -22.77 15.16
C ILE A 285 -5.75 -23.30 14.78
N THR A 286 -6.47 -22.59 13.90
CA THR A 286 -7.80 -23.05 13.48
C THR A 286 -8.09 -22.83 12.01
N HIS A 287 -8.85 -23.73 11.37
CA HIS A 287 -9.26 -23.57 9.96
C HIS A 287 -8.08 -23.36 8.99
N CYS A 288 -6.93 -23.95 9.29
CA CYS A 288 -5.73 -23.85 8.45
C CYS A 288 -5.50 -25.12 7.65
N LYS A 289 -4.77 -24.99 6.55
CA LYS A 289 -4.11 -26.11 5.90
C LYS A 289 -2.67 -26.16 6.40
N ILE A 290 -2.22 -27.30 6.88
CA ILE A 290 -0.88 -27.46 7.49
C ILE A 290 -0.21 -28.64 6.82
N GLN A 291 0.91 -28.42 6.14
CA GLN A 291 1.59 -29.48 5.39
C GLN A 291 3.08 -29.51 5.70
N ASN A 292 3.69 -30.69 5.81
CA ASN A 292 5.15 -30.85 5.96
C ASN A 292 5.75 -30.00 7.08
N SER A 293 5.02 -29.86 8.19
CA SER A 293 5.29 -28.83 9.21
C SER A 293 5.33 -29.43 10.62
N THR A 294 6.08 -28.78 11.50
CA THR A 294 6.11 -29.13 12.93
C THR A 294 5.49 -28.01 13.76
N ILE A 295 4.44 -28.33 14.52
CA ILE A 295 3.74 -27.38 15.39
C ILE A 295 4.03 -27.70 16.85
N GLY A 296 4.40 -26.69 17.62
CA GLY A 296 4.82 -26.80 19.01
C GLY A 296 6.22 -27.40 19.16
N SER A 297 6.57 -27.70 20.39
CA SER A 297 7.85 -28.29 20.80
C SER A 297 7.67 -29.16 22.04
N THR A 298 8.74 -29.70 22.59
CA THR A 298 8.69 -30.42 23.88
C THR A 298 8.41 -29.51 25.08
N THR A 299 8.54 -28.19 24.93
CA THR A 299 8.38 -27.20 26.01
C THR A 299 7.14 -26.32 25.83
N TYR A 300 6.79 -26.01 24.59
CA TYR A 300 5.69 -25.10 24.27
C TYR A 300 4.71 -25.78 23.32
N ASN A 301 3.46 -25.85 23.75
CA ASN A 301 2.42 -26.55 23.02
C ASN A 301 1.23 -25.63 22.76
N PRO A 302 0.58 -25.77 21.59
CA PRO A 302 -0.71 -25.16 21.35
C PRO A 302 -1.73 -25.65 22.37
N GLN A 303 -2.56 -24.71 22.78
CA GLN A 303 -3.76 -24.93 23.57
C GLN A 303 -4.90 -25.45 22.69
N VAL A 304 -5.01 -24.96 21.44
CA VAL A 304 -6.05 -25.41 20.51
C VAL A 304 -5.47 -25.63 19.10
N VAL A 305 -5.77 -26.78 18.52
CA VAL A 305 -5.63 -27.04 17.07
C VAL A 305 -6.95 -27.61 16.57
N ALA A 306 -7.71 -26.83 15.80
CA ALA A 306 -9.08 -27.23 15.46
C ALA A 306 -9.52 -26.92 14.03
N ASN A 307 -10.34 -27.80 13.46
CA ASN A 307 -10.91 -27.66 12.11
C ASN A 307 -9.84 -27.45 11.02
N CYS A 308 -8.65 -28.01 11.19
CA CYS A 308 -7.57 -27.91 10.23
C CYS A 308 -7.51 -29.14 9.31
N ASP A 309 -6.93 -28.94 8.13
CA ASP A 309 -6.49 -29.99 7.22
C ASP A 309 -4.97 -30.14 7.38
N ILE A 310 -4.52 -31.27 7.90
CA ILE A 310 -3.17 -31.47 8.41
C ILE A 310 -2.54 -32.64 7.68
N ASP A 311 -1.38 -32.45 7.05
CA ASP A 311 -0.74 -33.45 6.21
C ASP A 311 0.78 -33.51 6.45
N ASP A 312 1.36 -34.71 6.57
CA ASP A 312 2.81 -34.90 6.79
C ASP A 312 3.37 -34.06 7.96
N CYS A 313 2.61 -33.99 9.06
CA CYS A 313 2.90 -33.06 10.16
C CYS A 313 3.26 -33.74 11.48
N ILE A 314 4.06 -33.05 12.30
CA ILE A 314 4.25 -33.39 13.71
C ILE A 314 3.63 -32.30 14.56
N ILE A 315 2.65 -32.64 15.38
CA ILE A 315 1.97 -31.71 16.28
C ILE A 315 2.29 -32.10 17.72
N PHE A 316 3.09 -31.29 18.40
CA PHE A 316 3.18 -31.37 19.86
C PHE A 316 1.96 -30.66 20.44
N MET A 317 1.24 -31.26 21.38
CA MET A 317 0.00 -30.68 21.91
C MET A 317 -0.21 -31.01 23.39
N ASN A 318 -0.90 -30.13 24.09
CA ASN A 318 -1.20 -30.24 25.52
C ASN A 318 -2.56 -29.59 25.87
N GLY A 319 -3.47 -29.51 24.88
CA GLY A 319 -4.80 -28.93 25.04
C GLY A 319 -5.83 -29.66 24.17
N GLU A 320 -6.56 -28.92 23.35
CA GLU A 320 -7.63 -29.43 22.49
C GLU A 320 -7.15 -29.65 21.06
N PHE A 321 -7.45 -30.82 20.52
CA PHE A 321 -7.25 -31.18 19.11
C PHE A 321 -8.58 -31.73 18.56
N THR A 322 -9.31 -30.90 17.83
CA THR A 322 -10.73 -31.18 17.53
C THR A 322 -11.13 -30.90 16.09
N GLY A 323 -11.95 -31.78 15.50
CA GLY A 323 -12.52 -31.57 14.17
C GLY A 323 -11.50 -31.51 13.03
N ASN A 324 -10.30 -32.02 13.22
CA ASN A 324 -9.25 -31.96 12.20
C ASN A 324 -9.33 -33.15 11.23
N ASN A 325 -8.96 -32.92 9.98
CA ASN A 325 -8.65 -33.96 8.99
C ASN A 325 -7.14 -34.13 8.93
N CYS A 326 -6.63 -35.33 9.15
CA CYS A 326 -5.21 -35.59 9.36
C CYS A 326 -4.70 -36.67 8.41
N GLY A 327 -3.99 -36.27 7.36
CA GLY A 327 -3.14 -37.11 6.52
C GLY A 327 -1.76 -37.32 7.16
N ASP A 328 -1.32 -38.55 7.38
CA ASP A 328 0.06 -38.91 7.78
C ASP A 328 0.66 -38.11 8.96
N ALA A 329 -0.20 -37.56 9.83
CA ALA A 329 0.19 -36.70 10.93
C ALA A 329 0.48 -37.49 12.21
N THR A 330 1.45 -37.02 12.99
CA THR A 330 1.78 -37.57 14.32
C THR A 330 1.50 -36.55 15.41
N LEU A 331 0.66 -36.93 16.37
CA LEU A 331 0.40 -36.16 17.58
C LEU A 331 1.33 -36.61 18.71
N LYS A 332 2.02 -35.67 19.35
CA LYS A 332 2.92 -35.92 20.48
C LYS A 332 2.41 -35.19 21.72
N ILE A 333 2.01 -35.96 22.72
CA ILE A 333 1.52 -35.43 23.99
C ILE A 333 2.59 -35.68 25.05
N ASN A 334 3.29 -34.63 25.44
CA ASN A 334 4.34 -34.70 26.45
C ASN A 334 3.81 -34.29 27.83
N ASP A 335 4.70 -34.26 28.83
CA ASP A 335 4.32 -33.81 30.17
C ASP A 335 3.99 -32.30 30.18
N GLY A 336 3.08 -31.87 31.07
CA GLY A 336 2.85 -30.44 31.34
C GLY A 336 1.42 -29.93 31.24
N ALA A 337 0.42 -30.77 30.99
CA ALA A 337 -0.99 -30.36 30.91
C ALA A 337 -1.94 -31.25 31.68
N ASP A 338 -2.81 -30.63 32.50
CA ASP A 338 -3.78 -31.33 33.35
C ASP A 338 -4.78 -32.17 32.54
N PHE A 339 -5.23 -31.64 31.40
CA PHE A 339 -6.23 -32.28 30.54
C PHE A 339 -5.91 -32.07 29.05
N VAL A 340 -6.04 -33.15 28.29
CA VAL A 340 -5.86 -33.15 26.83
C VAL A 340 -7.06 -33.80 26.18
N LEU A 341 -7.65 -33.13 25.19
CA LEU A 341 -8.81 -33.60 24.44
C LEU A 341 -8.47 -33.80 22.98
N ILE A 342 -8.66 -35.01 22.48
CA ILE A 342 -8.56 -35.36 21.07
C ILE A 342 -9.95 -35.84 20.65
N ASN A 343 -10.72 -34.99 19.97
CA ASN A 343 -12.14 -35.28 19.71
C ASN A 343 -12.63 -34.97 18.30
N GLY A 344 -13.36 -35.92 17.70
CA GLY A 344 -14.03 -35.68 16.42
C GLY A 344 -13.08 -35.48 15.25
N ASN A 345 -11.88 -36.06 15.30
CA ASN A 345 -10.90 -35.96 14.23
C ASN A 345 -10.98 -37.17 13.30
N GLU A 346 -10.54 -36.98 12.07
CA GLU A 346 -10.34 -38.02 11.08
C GLU A 346 -8.83 -38.17 10.86
N PHE A 347 -8.31 -39.36 11.12
CA PHE A 347 -6.92 -39.71 10.88
C PHE A 347 -6.87 -40.68 9.71
N ASP A 348 -6.36 -40.21 8.59
CA ASP A 348 -6.03 -41.02 7.43
C ASP A 348 -4.50 -41.14 7.35
N SER A 349 -3.99 -42.35 7.58
CA SER A 349 -2.54 -42.55 7.67
C SER A 349 -2.11 -43.72 6.80
N ASN A 350 -1.37 -43.39 5.76
CA ASN A 350 -0.57 -44.28 4.94
C ASN A 350 0.89 -44.29 5.41
N HIS A 351 1.08 -44.13 6.73
CA HIS A 351 2.39 -43.99 7.38
C HIS A 351 3.35 -45.11 6.94
N PRO A 352 4.53 -44.80 6.39
CA PRO A 352 5.53 -45.81 6.12
C PRO A 352 5.97 -46.44 7.45
N SER A 353 5.59 -47.70 7.64
CA SER A 353 6.05 -48.66 8.64
C SER A 353 6.92 -48.07 9.79
N GLU A 354 6.27 -47.69 10.91
CA GLU A 354 6.74 -47.75 12.32
C GLU A 354 6.28 -46.59 13.23
N ALA A 355 5.70 -45.49 12.71
CA ALA A 355 5.21 -44.41 13.56
C ALA A 355 3.76 -44.65 14.06
N PHE A 356 3.46 -44.14 15.26
CA PHE A 356 2.12 -44.11 15.82
C PHE A 356 1.45 -42.78 15.52
N ILE A 357 0.15 -42.79 15.23
CA ILE A 357 -0.65 -41.59 15.00
C ILE A 357 -0.64 -40.70 16.26
N ILE A 358 -0.81 -41.30 17.43
CA ILE A 358 -0.81 -40.61 18.72
C ILE A 358 0.23 -41.23 19.64
N VAL A 359 1.17 -40.42 20.10
CA VAL A 359 2.19 -40.81 21.07
C VAL A 359 1.99 -40.03 22.37
N VAL A 360 1.63 -40.74 23.43
CA VAL A 360 1.49 -40.20 24.77
C VAL A 360 2.73 -40.54 25.58
N ASN A 361 3.59 -39.54 25.82
CA ASN A 361 4.79 -39.70 26.64
C ASN A 361 4.53 -39.19 28.05
N ARG A 362 4.78 -40.04 29.07
CA ARG A 362 4.58 -39.73 30.50
C ARG A 362 5.86 -40.02 31.30
N ASN A 363 6.71 -39.02 31.51
CA ASN A 363 8.02 -39.19 32.14
C ASN A 363 8.21 -38.36 33.43
N SER A 364 7.28 -37.45 33.75
CA SER A 364 7.36 -36.54 34.90
C SER A 364 6.51 -36.99 36.10
N THR A 365 6.98 -36.65 37.30
CA THR A 365 6.41 -37.06 38.60
C THR A 365 5.37 -36.09 39.16
N ALA A 366 5.18 -34.92 38.56
CA ALA A 366 4.47 -33.80 39.19
C ALA A 366 3.05 -33.56 38.68
N ALA A 367 2.63 -34.22 37.60
CA ALA A 367 1.45 -33.77 36.87
C ALA A 367 0.42 -34.90 36.69
N LYS A 368 -0.79 -34.65 37.20
CA LYS A 368 -1.96 -35.50 36.97
C LYS A 368 -2.45 -35.23 35.58
N HIS A 369 -2.42 -36.24 34.72
CA HIS A 369 -2.76 -36.03 33.32
C HIS A 369 -3.95 -36.88 32.91
N GLN A 370 -4.96 -36.23 32.38
CA GLN A 370 -6.12 -36.88 31.78
C GLN A 370 -6.10 -36.66 30.26
N VAL A 371 -5.85 -37.71 29.50
CA VAL A 371 -5.93 -37.68 28.05
C VAL A 371 -7.23 -38.36 27.64
N LYS A 372 -8.12 -37.62 26.98
CA LYS A 372 -9.36 -38.15 26.42
C LYS A 372 -9.27 -38.16 24.90
N ILE A 373 -9.30 -39.35 24.32
CA ILE A 373 -9.34 -39.61 22.89
C ILE A 373 -10.74 -40.12 22.59
N SER A 374 -11.62 -39.28 22.06
CA SER A 374 -13.02 -39.64 21.84
C SER A 374 -13.59 -39.31 20.48
N ASP A 375 -14.51 -40.14 20.00
CA ASP A 375 -15.29 -39.89 18.78
C ASP A 375 -14.43 -39.60 17.54
N ASN A 376 -13.22 -40.17 17.47
CA ASN A 376 -12.34 -40.03 16.32
C ASN A 376 -12.51 -41.22 15.37
N ILE A 377 -12.18 -40.99 14.09
CA ILE A 377 -12.11 -42.03 13.06
C ILE A 377 -10.65 -42.24 12.70
N PHE A 378 -10.21 -43.49 12.72
CA PHE A 378 -8.85 -43.88 12.33
C PHE A 378 -8.93 -44.82 11.12
N TRP A 379 -8.50 -44.31 9.97
CA TRP A 379 -8.26 -45.07 8.74
C TRP A 379 -6.80 -45.51 8.72
N GLY A 380 -6.58 -46.82 8.91
CA GLY A 380 -5.25 -47.42 8.75
C GLY A 380 -5.07 -47.94 7.34
N ASP A 381 -4.41 -47.21 6.46
CA ASP A 381 -4.34 -47.68 5.06
C ASP A 381 -3.49 -48.96 4.87
N LEU A 382 -2.66 -49.29 5.86
CA LEU A 382 -1.82 -50.48 5.88
C LEU A 382 -2.17 -51.43 7.04
N SER A 383 -1.99 -52.74 6.82
CA SER A 383 -2.15 -53.74 7.88
C SER A 383 -1.15 -53.57 9.03
N SER A 384 -0.08 -52.79 8.83
CA SER A 384 0.93 -52.46 9.84
C SER A 384 0.61 -51.25 10.71
N SER A 385 -0.35 -50.39 10.33
CA SER A 385 -0.58 -49.10 11.00
C SER A 385 -0.82 -49.25 12.51
N LYS A 386 -0.15 -48.45 13.34
CA LYS A 386 -0.33 -48.45 14.80
C LYS A 386 -0.96 -47.12 15.22
N HIS A 387 -2.00 -47.14 16.04
CA HIS A 387 -2.75 -45.91 16.31
C HIS A 387 -2.23 -45.15 17.52
N VAL A 388 -2.32 -45.75 18.71
CA VAL A 388 -1.98 -45.06 19.96
C VAL A 388 -0.82 -45.76 20.65
N GLN A 389 0.23 -45.01 21.00
CA GLN A 389 1.28 -45.46 21.91
C GLN A 389 1.16 -44.74 23.25
N VAL A 390 1.28 -45.49 24.33
CA VAL A 390 1.40 -44.94 25.68
C VAL A 390 2.72 -45.37 26.27
N ASN A 391 3.58 -44.39 26.53
CA ASN A 391 4.89 -44.57 27.13
C ASN A 391 4.90 -43.95 28.53
N GLY A 392 5.60 -44.59 29.46
CA GLY A 392 5.95 -43.96 30.73
C GLY A 392 6.57 -44.92 31.73
N THR A 393 7.73 -44.57 32.25
CA THR A 393 8.44 -45.37 33.26
C THR A 393 8.16 -44.80 34.64
N TYR A 394 7.42 -45.52 35.49
CA TYR A 394 7.30 -45.12 36.88
C TYR A 394 7.43 -46.27 37.86
N SER A 395 8.12 -45.98 38.96
CA SER A 395 8.60 -46.93 39.97
C SER A 395 8.02 -46.69 41.38
N ASN A 396 7.16 -45.68 41.60
CA ASN A 396 6.69 -45.31 42.95
C ASN A 396 5.18 -44.96 43.06
N GLY A 397 4.31 -45.88 42.62
CA GLY A 397 3.04 -46.15 43.31
C GLY A 397 1.84 -45.18 43.23
N SER A 398 1.91 -43.99 42.62
CA SER A 398 0.70 -43.15 42.40
C SER A 398 0.22 -43.22 40.95
N TYR A 399 -0.88 -43.94 40.71
CA TYR A 399 -1.52 -44.10 39.40
C TYR A 399 -2.52 -42.96 39.11
N ASP A 400 -2.06 -41.71 39.06
CA ASP A 400 -2.96 -40.55 38.91
C ASP A 400 -3.14 -40.07 37.46
N SER A 401 -2.60 -40.80 36.47
CA SER A 401 -2.74 -40.49 35.05
C SER A 401 -3.69 -41.45 34.35
N PHE A 402 -4.57 -40.90 33.52
CA PHE A 402 -5.60 -41.65 32.81
C PHE A 402 -5.54 -41.36 31.31
N VAL A 403 -5.63 -42.40 30.50
CA VAL A 403 -5.86 -42.29 29.06
C VAL A 403 -7.16 -43.00 28.73
N HIS A 404 -8.13 -42.23 28.26
CA HIS A 404 -9.48 -42.68 27.95
C HIS A 404 -9.66 -42.75 26.43
N LEU A 405 -9.88 -43.95 25.89
CA LEU A 405 -10.27 -44.16 24.49
C LEU A 405 -11.76 -44.46 24.47
N ILE A 406 -12.59 -43.52 24.01
CA ILE A 406 -14.05 -43.62 24.11
C ILE A 406 -14.74 -43.33 22.79
N GLY A 407 -15.58 -44.24 22.28
CA GLY A 407 -16.42 -43.92 21.13
C GLY A 407 -15.67 -43.79 19.79
N ASN A 408 -14.42 -44.22 19.72
CA ASN A 408 -13.63 -44.13 18.49
C ASN A 408 -13.97 -45.27 17.51
N SER A 409 -13.79 -45.00 16.23
CA SER A 409 -13.90 -46.00 15.16
C SER A 409 -12.53 -46.27 14.56
N PHE A 410 -12.10 -47.52 14.61
CA PHE A 410 -10.86 -48.01 14.02
C PHE A 410 -11.21 -48.90 12.84
N THR A 411 -10.90 -48.49 11.61
CA THR A 411 -11.30 -49.26 10.42
C THR A 411 -10.21 -50.19 9.92
N ARG A 412 -8.94 -49.87 10.20
CA ARG A 412 -7.79 -50.68 9.80
C ARG A 412 -6.53 -50.45 10.64
N GLY A 413 -5.57 -51.40 10.73
CA GLY A 413 -4.26 -51.28 11.44
C GLY A 413 -3.77 -52.56 12.17
N SER A 414 -2.53 -52.64 12.69
CA SER A 414 -1.97 -53.85 13.36
C SER A 414 -2.32 -53.98 14.85
N GLN A 415 -2.57 -52.86 15.54
CA GLN A 415 -3.04 -52.79 16.93
C GLN A 415 -3.62 -51.41 17.23
N VAL A 416 -4.64 -51.35 18.09
CA VAL A 416 -5.25 -50.08 18.51
C VAL A 416 -4.33 -49.31 19.46
N ILE A 417 -3.82 -49.99 20.49
CA ILE A 417 -2.96 -49.37 21.50
C ILE A 417 -1.75 -50.24 21.78
N GLU A 418 -0.58 -49.62 21.91
CA GLU A 418 0.61 -50.22 22.49
C GLU A 418 0.89 -49.54 23.84
N ASN A 419 0.66 -50.27 24.94
CA ASN A 419 0.93 -49.75 26.28
C ASN A 419 2.27 -50.24 26.79
N ASN A 420 3.28 -49.37 26.72
CA ASN A 420 4.60 -49.59 27.31
C ASN A 420 4.72 -48.94 28.70
N SER A 421 3.61 -48.45 29.26
CA SER A 421 3.59 -47.79 30.56
C SER A 421 3.10 -48.68 31.68
N THR A 422 3.82 -48.65 32.80
CA THR A 422 3.38 -49.18 34.10
C THR A 422 2.70 -48.13 34.97
N ALA A 423 2.57 -46.89 34.49
CA ALA A 423 2.22 -45.70 35.29
C ALA A 423 0.87 -45.09 34.91
N VAL A 424 0.24 -45.58 33.85
CA VAL A 424 -0.99 -45.01 33.26
C VAL A 424 -2.13 -46.00 33.40
N ASN A 425 -3.29 -45.50 33.86
CA ASN A 425 -4.53 -46.25 33.82
C ASN A 425 -5.20 -46.06 32.47
N LEU A 426 -5.61 -47.15 31.84
CA LEU A 426 -6.30 -47.13 30.55
C LEU A 426 -7.78 -47.44 30.74
N VAL A 427 -8.64 -46.59 30.17
CA VAL A 427 -10.08 -46.84 30.09
C VAL A 427 -10.47 -46.87 28.63
N ILE A 428 -10.79 -48.05 28.12
CA ILE A 428 -11.13 -48.26 26.70
C ILE A 428 -12.59 -48.68 26.65
N SER A 429 -13.46 -47.79 26.17
CA SER A 429 -14.90 -48.03 26.19
C SER A 429 -15.65 -47.61 24.93
N ASN A 430 -16.67 -48.38 24.56
CA ASN A 430 -17.59 -48.06 23.46
C ASN A 430 -16.90 -47.79 22.11
N ASN A 431 -15.72 -48.36 21.86
CA ASN A 431 -15.04 -48.22 20.58
C ASN A 431 -15.52 -49.28 19.58
N ILE A 432 -15.46 -48.97 18.29
CA ILE A 432 -15.77 -49.88 17.18
C ILE A 432 -14.47 -50.22 16.46
N LEU A 433 -14.17 -51.50 16.33
CA LEU A 433 -13.02 -52.01 15.60
C LEU A 433 -13.55 -52.79 14.39
N ASN A 434 -13.50 -52.18 13.20
CA ASN A 434 -13.88 -52.83 11.95
C ASN A 434 -12.66 -53.46 11.32
N SER A 435 -12.77 -54.71 10.89
CA SER A 435 -11.84 -55.37 9.97
C SER A 435 -10.35 -55.37 10.33
N LEU A 436 -9.93 -54.99 11.55
CA LEU A 436 -8.58 -55.10 12.14
C LEU A 436 -8.68 -55.03 13.70
N PRO A 437 -7.58 -54.78 14.43
CA PRO A 437 -6.58 -55.67 15.00
C PRO A 437 -6.84 -56.10 16.46
N SER A 438 -5.88 -56.81 17.09
CA SER A 438 -5.87 -56.96 18.55
C SER A 438 -5.93 -55.59 19.24
N LEU A 439 -6.63 -55.51 20.37
CA LEU A 439 -6.65 -54.30 21.18
C LEU A 439 -5.26 -53.91 21.70
N GLY A 440 -4.25 -54.80 21.63
CA GLY A 440 -2.85 -54.52 21.97
C GLY A 440 -2.57 -54.34 23.47
N VAL A 441 -3.51 -54.72 24.33
CA VAL A 441 -3.34 -54.71 25.79
C VAL A 441 -2.75 -56.02 26.28
N SER A 442 -1.62 -55.94 26.99
CA SER A 442 -0.95 -57.07 27.63
C SER A 442 -1.49 -57.34 29.05
N ALA A 443 -1.43 -58.59 29.49
CA ALA A 443 -1.82 -58.98 30.84
C ALA A 443 -0.89 -58.31 31.89
N GLY A 444 -1.46 -57.53 32.81
CA GLY A 444 -0.72 -56.84 33.88
C GLY A 444 -0.81 -55.30 33.86
N SER A 445 -1.41 -54.72 32.83
CA SER A 445 -1.70 -53.27 32.79
C SER A 445 -2.98 -52.92 33.58
N ASN A 446 -3.05 -51.74 34.21
CA ASN A 446 -4.27 -51.21 34.84
C ASN A 446 -5.27 -50.77 33.76
N VAL A 447 -6.03 -51.73 33.21
CA VAL A 447 -6.94 -51.51 32.08
C VAL A 447 -8.37 -51.84 32.46
N ILE A 448 -9.29 -50.96 32.10
CA ILE A 448 -10.73 -51.20 32.14
C ILE A 448 -11.26 -51.24 30.70
N LEU A 449 -11.93 -52.34 30.34
CA LEU A 449 -12.54 -52.56 29.03
C LEU A 449 -14.08 -52.59 29.18
N ILE A 450 -14.80 -51.75 28.43
CA ILE A 450 -16.27 -51.63 28.55
C ILE A 450 -16.91 -51.54 27.16
N ASN A 451 -17.80 -52.48 26.81
CA ASN A 451 -18.68 -52.41 25.63
C ASN A 451 -17.97 -52.08 24.30
N ASN A 452 -16.75 -52.55 24.07
CA ASN A 452 -16.07 -52.39 22.78
C ASN A 452 -16.59 -53.43 21.79
N THR A 453 -16.89 -53.00 20.56
CA THR A 453 -17.45 -53.86 19.50
C THR A 453 -16.37 -54.18 18.47
N ILE A 454 -16.14 -55.48 18.21
CA ILE A 454 -15.23 -55.96 17.17
C ILE A 454 -16.07 -56.53 16.03
N ILE A 455 -15.94 -55.93 14.86
CA ILE A 455 -16.66 -56.32 13.64
C ILE A 455 -15.64 -57.02 12.72
N PRO A 456 -15.79 -58.34 12.49
CA PRO A 456 -14.85 -59.16 11.71
C PRO A 456 -14.58 -58.68 10.29
#